data_AF-A0A6J1RG29-F1
#
_entry.id   AF-A0A6J1RG29-F1
#
_cell.length_a   1.000
_cell.length_b   1.000
_cell.length_c   1.000
_cell.angle_alpha   90.00
_cell.angle_beta   90.00
_cell.angle_gamma   90.00
#
_symmetry.space_group_name_H-M   'P 1'
#
loop_
_entity.id
_entity.type
_entity.pdbx_description
1 polymer ?
#
loop_
_entity_poly.entity_id
_entity_poly.type
_entity_poly.pdbx_seq_one_letter_code
_entity_poly.pdbx_strand_id
1 'polypeptide(L)' 'MKYLVFALIVIVAINGITTVSSSTESKAVCSPWLGYCQLTEQCCRDLVCLGYKAKCVPGKIENDNRPIGEGPFPPKN' A
#
# COMPACT_ATOMS: atom_id res chain seq x y z
N MET A 1 42.84 -3.23 1.61
CA MET A 1 41.77 -2.33 2.10
C MET A 1 40.90 -1.77 0.96
N LYS A 2 40.38 -2.62 0.07
CA LYS A 2 39.61 -2.19 -1.12
C LYS A 2 38.22 -2.85 -1.21
N TYR A 3 38.02 -3.96 -0.47
CA TYR A 3 36.75 -4.67 -0.34
C TYR A 3 35.81 -4.09 0.71
N LEU A 4 36.33 -3.32 1.68
CA LEU A 4 35.52 -2.68 2.72
C LEU A 4 34.63 -1.55 2.18
N VAL A 5 35.03 -0.91 1.08
CA VAL A 5 34.25 0.18 0.45
C VAL A 5 33.04 -0.39 -0.29
N PHE A 6 33.18 -1.55 -0.94
CA PHE A 6 32.07 -2.19 -1.65
C PHE A 6 30.97 -2.70 -0.71
N ALA A 7 31.32 -3.13 0.50
CA ALA A 7 30.34 -3.59 1.49
C ALA A 7 29.42 -2.45 1.99
N LEU A 8 29.92 -1.20 2.07
CA LEU A 8 29.14 -0.06 2.55
C LEU A 8 28.09 0.43 1.54
N ILE A 9 28.33 0.26 0.23
CA ILE A 9 27.38 0.71 -0.81
C ILE A 9 26.11 -0.16 -0.80
N VAL A 10 26.22 -1.45 -0.45
CA VAL A 10 25.07 -2.37 -0.43
C VAL A 10 24.12 -2.10 0.74
N ILE A 11 24.61 -1.53 1.85
CA ILE A 11 23.78 -1.24 3.04
C ILE A 11 22.85 -0.04 2.82
N VAL A 12 23.20 0.88 1.90
CA VAL A 12 22.37 2.07 1.59
C VAL A 12 21.15 1.74 0.71
N ALA A 13 21.16 0.61 0.00
CA ALA A 13 20.03 0.21 -0.86
C ALA A 13 18.83 -0.39 -0.11
N ILE A 14 18.98 -0.73 1.18
CA ILE A 14 17.92 -1.40 1.96
C ILE A 14 16.99 -0.38 2.65
N ASN A 15 17.42 0.87 2.79
CA ASN A 15 16.62 1.95 3.41
C ASN A 15 15.79 2.75 2.38
N GLY A 16 15.61 2.22 1.16
CA GLY A 16 14.91 2.86 0.05
C GLY A 16 13.42 2.51 -0.05
N ILE A 17 12.82 1.89 0.98
CA ILE A 17 11.36 1.72 1.06
C ILE A 17 10.83 2.70 2.11
N THR A 18 11.04 3.99 1.87
CA THR A 18 10.20 5.01 2.48
C THR A 18 8.85 4.97 1.77
N THR A 19 7.96 4.10 2.25
CA THR A 19 6.53 4.34 2.05
C THR A 19 6.23 5.69 2.67
N VAL A 20 6.09 6.71 1.83
CA VAL A 20 5.47 7.99 2.20
C VAL A 20 4.03 7.66 2.57
N SER A 21 3.80 7.42 3.86
CA SER A 21 2.49 7.49 4.47
C SER A 21 2.45 8.77 5.29
N SER A 22 2.35 9.89 4.58
CA SER A 22 1.95 11.16 5.17
C SER A 22 0.47 11.06 5.53
N SER A 23 0.16 10.76 6.79
CA SER A 23 -0.96 11.33 7.53
C SER A 23 -1.04 10.70 8.92
N THR A 24 -0.65 11.50 9.91
CA THR A 24 -1.33 11.74 11.18
C THR A 24 -2.49 10.80 11.55
N GLU A 25 -2.43 10.29 12.79
CA GLU A 25 -3.51 9.64 13.55
C GLU A 25 -3.94 8.21 13.15
N SER A 26 -3.40 7.23 13.87
CA SER A 26 -4.09 6.15 14.60
C SER A 26 -5.48 5.65 14.13
N LYS A 27 -5.74 5.54 12.84
CA LYS A 27 -6.90 4.85 12.25
C LYS A 27 -6.38 3.79 11.29
N ALA A 28 -6.96 2.60 11.35
CA ALA A 28 -6.49 1.39 10.68
C ALA A 28 -5.93 1.67 9.26
N VAL A 29 -4.65 1.34 9.07
CA VAL A 29 -3.91 1.59 7.83
C VAL A 29 -4.42 0.66 6.74
N CYS A 30 -5.26 1.17 5.84
CA CYS A 30 -5.67 0.48 4.62
C CYS A 30 -5.10 1.19 3.39
N SER A 31 -4.84 0.43 2.32
CA SER A 31 -4.38 0.92 1.03
C SER A 31 -5.54 1.54 0.26
N PRO A 32 -5.40 2.80 -0.20
CA PRO A 32 -6.43 3.49 -0.97
C PRO A 32 -6.48 2.98 -2.43
N TRP A 33 -7.30 3.62 -3.25
CA TRP A 33 -7.37 3.39 -4.70
C TRP A 33 -6.00 3.35 -5.36
N LEU A 34 -5.71 2.29 -6.13
CA LEU A 34 -4.41 2.04 -6.77
C LEU A 34 -3.21 2.00 -5.80
N GLY A 35 -3.48 1.90 -4.49
CA GLY A 35 -2.50 1.56 -3.48
C GLY A 35 -1.95 0.16 -3.71
N TYR A 36 -0.72 -0.08 -3.25
CA TYR A 36 -0.11 -1.41 -3.33
C TYR A 36 -0.86 -2.39 -2.42
N CYS A 37 -1.02 -3.62 -2.88
CA CYS A 37 -1.58 -4.70 -2.08
C CYS A 37 -1.02 -6.06 -2.52
N GLN A 38 -0.94 -6.98 -1.57
CA GLN A 38 -0.74 -8.41 -1.83
C GLN A 38 -2.00 -9.23 -1.51
N LEU A 39 -2.80 -8.73 -0.57
CA LEU A 39 -4.04 -9.35 -0.10
C LEU A 39 -5.16 -8.31 -0.10
N THR A 40 -6.39 -8.78 -0.30
CA THR A 40 -7.59 -7.92 -0.28
C THR A 40 -7.75 -7.19 1.05
N GLU A 41 -7.45 -7.83 2.18
CA GLU A 41 -7.55 -7.21 3.52
C GLU A 41 -6.69 -5.96 3.71
N GLN A 42 -5.66 -5.77 2.87
CA GLN A 42 -4.82 -4.57 2.90
C GLN A 42 -5.52 -3.38 2.24
N CYS A 43 -6.49 -3.60 1.36
CA CYS A 43 -7.23 -2.52 0.70
C CYS A 43 -8.33 -1.96 1.61
N CYS A 44 -8.65 -0.69 1.44
CA CYS A 44 -9.80 -0.08 2.11
C CYS A 44 -11.13 -0.73 1.66
N ARG A 45 -12.20 -0.49 2.43
CA ARG A 45 -13.55 -0.91 2.09
C ARG A 45 -13.91 -0.44 0.67
N ASP A 46 -14.72 -1.25 -0.02
CA ASP A 46 -15.10 -1.09 -1.42
C ASP A 46 -13.95 -1.29 -2.43
N LEU A 47 -12.78 -1.74 -1.97
CA LEU A 47 -11.66 -2.13 -2.80
C LEU A 47 -11.23 -3.59 -2.55
N VAL A 48 -10.80 -4.25 -3.62
CA VAL A 48 -10.21 -5.61 -3.59
C VAL A 48 -8.81 -5.60 -4.20
N CYS A 49 -7.96 -6.53 -3.78
CA CYS A 49 -6.61 -6.60 -4.32
C CYS A 49 -6.60 -7.34 -5.66
N LEU A 50 -6.19 -6.63 -6.71
CA LEU A 50 -5.97 -7.21 -8.02
C LEU A 50 -4.57 -7.84 -8.06
N GLY A 51 -4.48 -9.13 -7.69
CA GLY A 51 -3.21 -9.82 -7.44
C GLY A 51 -2.17 -9.66 -8.55
N TYR A 52 -2.57 -9.76 -9.83
CA TYR A 52 -1.64 -9.63 -10.95
C TYR A 52 -1.08 -8.20 -11.15
N LYS A 53 -1.73 -7.17 -10.60
CA LYS A 53 -1.20 -5.79 -10.59
C LYS A 53 -0.63 -5.38 -9.24
N ALA A 54 -0.89 -6.14 -8.19
CA ALA A 54 -0.66 -5.76 -6.80
C ALA A 54 -1.28 -4.38 -6.48
N LYS A 55 -2.53 -4.15 -6.93
CA LYS A 55 -3.24 -2.86 -6.81
C LYS A 55 -4.65 -3.02 -6.27
N CYS A 56 -5.07 -2.10 -5.41
CA CYS A 56 -6.45 -2.00 -4.95
C CYS A 56 -7.35 -1.43 -6.05
N VAL A 57 -8.38 -2.19 -6.45
CA VAL A 57 -9.35 -1.85 -7.50
C VAL A 57 -10.79 -1.96 -6.97
N PRO A 58 -11.85 -1.47 -7.63
CA PRO A 58 -13.18 -1.44 -7.04
C PRO A 58 -13.69 -2.86 -6.92
N GLY A 59 -14.22 -3.21 -5.75
CA GLY A 59 -14.78 -4.52 -5.50
C GLY A 59 -15.47 -4.57 -4.15
N LYS A 60 -16.60 -5.26 -4.09
CA LYS A 60 -17.45 -5.31 -2.90
C LYS A 60 -17.36 -6.68 -2.24
N ILE A 61 -17.18 -6.68 -0.92
CA ILE A 61 -17.23 -7.86 -0.07
C ILE A 61 -18.49 -7.75 0.80
N GLU A 62 -19.22 -8.85 0.97
CA GLU A 62 -20.39 -8.87 1.86
C GLU A 62 -19.94 -8.79 3.32
N ASN A 63 -20.66 -8.03 4.14
CA ASN A 63 -20.36 -7.83 5.57
C ASN A 63 -18.94 -7.28 5.84
N ASP A 64 -18.43 -6.45 4.94
CA ASP A 64 -17.10 -5.87 5.02
C ASP A 64 -17.00 -4.80 6.13
N ASN A 65 -16.17 -5.10 7.14
CA ASN A 65 -15.92 -4.24 8.28
C ASN A 65 -14.60 -3.46 8.19
N ARG A 66 -13.86 -3.55 7.07
CA ARG A 66 -12.60 -2.82 6.85
C ARG A 66 -12.83 -1.30 6.91
N PRO A 67 -11.80 -0.50 7.23
CA PRO A 67 -11.91 0.97 7.21
C PRO A 67 -12.28 1.50 5.82
N ILE A 68 -13.11 2.54 5.79
CA ILE A 68 -13.45 3.28 4.57
C ILE A 68 -12.29 4.22 4.24
N GLY A 69 -11.76 4.11 3.02
CA GLY A 69 -10.71 5.01 2.52
C GLY A 69 -11.25 6.31 1.94
N GLU A 70 -10.36 7.20 1.52
CA GLU A 70 -10.74 8.47 0.88
C GLU A 70 -11.32 8.24 -0.53
N GLY A 71 -12.65 8.12 -0.63
CA GLY A 71 -13.38 7.94 -1.88
C GLY A 71 -13.76 9.24 -2.59
N PRO A 72 -14.51 9.17 -3.70
CA PRO A 72 -15.18 7.98 -4.27
C PRO A 72 -14.27 7.06 -5.11
N PHE A 73 -14.65 5.78 -5.26
CA PHE A 73 -13.89 4.75 -6.00
C PHE A 73 -14.72 3.99 -7.05
N PRO A 74 -14.32 3.95 -8.34
CA PRO A 74 -13.32 4.85 -8.92
C PRO A 74 -13.83 6.30 -8.86
N PRO A 75 -12.94 7.30 -8.73
CA PRO A 75 -13.37 8.70 -8.78
C PRO A 75 -14.06 8.98 -10.11
N LYS A 76 -15.25 9.60 -10.05
CA LYS A 76 -15.94 10.07 -11.25
C LYS A 76 -15.28 11.37 -11.68
N ASN A 77 -14.85 11.41 -12.95
CA ASN A 77 -14.37 12.64 -13.60
C ASN A 77 -15.48 13.68 -13.71
#